data_AF-A0A1Y0V1I1-F1
#
_entry.id   AF-A0A1Y0V1I1-F1
#
_cell.length_a   1.000
_cell.length_b   1.000
_cell.length_c   1.000
_cell.angle_alpha   90.00
_cell.angle_beta   90.00
_cell.angle_gamma   90.00
#
_symmetry.space_group_name_H-M   'P 1'
#
loop_
_entity.id
_entity.type
_entity.pdbx_description
1 polymer ?
#
loop_
_entity_poly.entity_id
_entity_poly.type
_entity_poly.pdbx_seq_one_letter_code
_entity_poly.pdbx_strand_id
1 'polypeptide(L)'
;MQQPDAEYSVKAMAEMVALERRQLTRLFAQETELSPARWVEQTRLTVARSLLEEGRKPPKVVAAEAGFGSVRGLRRVFQSYLGVTPAEYRKRFGKLN
;
A
#
# COMPACT_ATOMS: atom_id res chain seq x y z
N MET A 1 -11.40 15.32 2.72
CA MET A 1 -10.53 14.38 3.47
C MET A 1 -10.65 13.03 2.78
N GLN A 2 -9.80 12.74 1.80
CA GLN A 2 -9.80 11.45 1.11
C GLN A 2 -9.32 10.38 2.09
N GLN A 3 -10.09 9.30 2.24
CA GLN A 3 -9.76 8.13 3.07
C GLN A 3 -9.04 7.11 2.18
N PRO A 4 -7.70 7.09 2.14
CA PRO A 4 -6.95 6.31 1.15
C PRO A 4 -6.95 4.80 1.49
N ASP A 5 -7.27 4.45 2.74
CA ASP A 5 -7.37 3.08 3.21
C ASP A 5 -8.52 2.31 2.54
N ALA A 6 -9.65 2.99 2.30
CA ALA A 6 -10.80 2.43 1.60
C ALA A 6 -10.54 2.29 0.11
N GLU A 7 -10.03 3.34 -0.56
CA GLU A 7 -9.86 3.40 -2.03
C GLU A 7 -8.96 2.28 -2.58
N TYR A 8 -7.94 1.86 -1.83
CA TYR A 8 -6.99 0.83 -2.27
C TYR A 8 -7.29 -0.56 -1.72
N SER A 9 -8.53 -0.92 -1.44
CA SER A 9 -8.89 -2.31 -1.10
C SER A 9 -9.50 -3.03 -2.30
N VAL A 10 -9.25 -4.34 -2.43
CA VAL A 10 -9.89 -5.15 -3.49
C VAL A 10 -11.41 -5.08 -3.42
N LYS A 11 -11.96 -4.91 -2.21
CA LYS A 11 -13.40 -4.70 -1.99
C LYS A 11 -13.87 -3.37 -2.59
N ALA A 12 -13.20 -2.27 -2.28
CA ALA A 12 -13.56 -0.97 -2.85
C ALA A 12 -13.37 -0.93 -4.37
N MET A 13 -12.33 -1.56 -4.90
CA MET A 13 -12.15 -1.71 -6.35
C MET A 13 -13.34 -2.42 -7.00
N ALA A 14 -13.81 -3.51 -6.39
CA ALA A 14 -14.96 -4.28 -6.86
C ALA A 14 -16.25 -3.44 -6.83
N GLU A 15 -16.46 -2.68 -5.76
CA GLU A 15 -17.59 -1.75 -5.62
C GLU A 15 -17.54 -0.62 -6.65
N MET A 16 -16.37 -0.03 -6.93
CA MET A 16 -16.20 1.05 -7.91
C MET A 16 -16.53 0.63 -9.34
N VAL A 17 -16.29 -0.63 -9.71
CA VAL A 17 -16.57 -1.13 -11.06
C VAL A 17 -17.84 -1.99 -11.14
N ALA A 18 -18.64 -2.03 -10.06
CA ALA A 18 -19.86 -2.84 -9.94
C ALA A 18 -19.65 -4.34 -10.30
N LEU A 19 -18.47 -4.88 -9.96
CA LEU A 19 -18.13 -6.28 -10.21
C LEU A 19 -18.09 -7.06 -8.91
N GLU A 20 -18.48 -8.33 -8.97
CA GLU A 20 -18.17 -9.28 -7.90
C GLU A 20 -16.66 -9.51 -7.80
N ARG A 21 -16.15 -9.72 -6.58
CA ARG A 21 -14.69 -9.87 -6.31
C ARG A 21 -14.01 -10.93 -7.18
N ARG A 22 -14.70 -12.03 -7.50
CA ARG A 22 -14.18 -13.11 -8.36
C ARG A 22 -14.06 -12.67 -9.82
N GLN A 23 -15.05 -11.93 -10.35
CA GLN A 23 -14.99 -11.37 -11.70
C GLN A 23 -13.89 -10.32 -11.80
N LEU A 24 -13.79 -9.41 -10.82
CA LEU A 24 -12.71 -8.44 -10.76
C LEU A 24 -11.34 -9.13 -10.77
N THR A 25 -11.14 -10.14 -9.92
CA THR A 25 -9.85 -10.85 -9.84
C THR A 25 -9.45 -11.48 -11.18
N ARG A 26 -10.41 -12.11 -11.87
CA ARG A 26 -10.17 -12.74 -13.17
C ARG A 26 -9.83 -11.72 -14.24
N LEU A 27 -10.63 -10.66 -14.38
CA LEU A 27 -10.42 -9.63 -15.41
C LEU A 27 -9.14 -8.84 -15.14
N PHE A 28 -8.88 -8.47 -13.88
CA PHE A 28 -7.67 -7.74 -13.50
C PHE A 28 -6.40 -8.53 -13.81
N ALA A 29 -6.40 -9.84 -13.55
CA ALA A 29 -5.27 -10.71 -13.88
C ALA A 29 -5.07 -10.86 -15.40
N GLN A 30 -6.15 -10.85 -16.19
CA GLN A 30 -6.08 -10.90 -17.66
C GLN A 30 -5.46 -9.62 -18.24
N GLU A 31 -5.73 -8.46 -17.64
CA GLU A 31 -5.30 -7.16 -18.17
C GLU A 31 -3.95 -6.68 -17.59
N THR A 32 -3.58 -7.09 -16.37
CA THR A 32 -2.40 -6.54 -15.66
C THR A 32 -1.33 -7.57 -15.33
N GLU A 33 -1.59 -8.86 -15.59
CA GLU A 33 -0.78 -10.01 -15.15
C GLU A 33 -0.58 -10.12 -13.61
N LEU A 34 -1.20 -9.23 -12.84
CA LEU A 34 -1.13 -9.18 -11.39
C LEU A 34 -2.47 -9.53 -10.77
N SER A 35 -2.44 -10.10 -9.55
CA SER A 35 -3.66 -10.19 -8.76
C SER A 35 -4.02 -8.81 -8.17
N PRO A 36 -5.31 -8.49 -7.99
CA PRO A 36 -5.72 -7.24 -7.35
C PRO A 36 -5.06 -7.02 -5.98
N ALA A 37 -4.86 -8.09 -5.20
CA ALA A 37 -4.20 -7.99 -3.90
C ALA A 37 -2.74 -7.54 -4.02
N ARG A 38 -1.98 -8.08 -5.00
CA ARG A 38 -0.60 -7.65 -5.25
C ARG A 38 -0.52 -6.22 -5.77
N TRP A 39 -1.47 -5.83 -6.60
CA TRP A 39 -1.55 -4.45 -7.08
C TRP A 39 -1.81 -3.50 -5.92
N VAL A 40 -2.78 -3.83 -5.05
CA VAL A 40 -3.06 -3.09 -3.82
C VAL A 40 -1.82 -2.97 -2.94
N GLU A 41 -1.08 -4.06 -2.70
CA GLU A 41 0.14 -4.03 -1.89
C GLU A 41 1.20 -3.09 -2.49
N GLN A 42 1.39 -3.11 -3.81
CA GLN A 42 2.34 -2.23 -4.50
C GLN A 42 1.90 -0.76 -4.45
N THR A 43 0.62 -0.47 -4.64
CA THR A 43 0.08 0.89 -4.52
C THR A 43 0.27 1.43 -3.10
N ARG A 44 -0.07 0.64 -2.08
CA ARG A 44 0.15 0.99 -0.67
C ARG A 44 1.62 1.19 -0.34
N LEU A 45 2.50 0.35 -0.90
CA LEU A 45 3.95 0.51 -0.76
C LEU A 45 4.42 1.84 -1.33
N THR A 46 3.96 2.23 -2.52
CA THR A 46 4.29 3.51 -3.14
C THR A 46 3.87 4.69 -2.26
N VAL A 47 2.64 4.70 -1.75
CA VAL A 47 2.14 5.74 -0.82
C VAL A 47 3.01 5.80 0.44
N ALA A 48 3.31 4.64 1.05
CA ALA A 48 4.15 4.60 2.24
C ALA A 48 5.57 5.11 1.99
N ARG A 49 6.18 4.82 0.84
CA ARG A 49 7.51 5.34 0.47
C ARG A 49 7.51 6.87 0.44
N SER A 50 6.54 7.49 -0.24
CA SER A 50 6.41 8.95 -0.29
C SER A 50 6.26 9.55 1.11
N LEU A 51 5.41 8.97 1.96
CA LEU A 51 5.21 9.44 3.34
C LEU A 51 6.48 9.31 4.22
N LEU A 52 7.28 8.25 4.01
CA LEU A 52 8.53 8.05 4.73
C LEU A 52 9.64 8.99 4.25
N GLU A 53 9.68 9.28 2.95
CA GLU A 53 10.64 10.22 2.34
C GLU A 53 10.41 11.65 2.85
N GLU A 54 9.17 12.04 3.16
CA GLU A 54 8.87 13.30 3.84
C GLU A 54 9.36 13.36 5.30
N GLY A 55 9.71 12.23 5.92
CA GLY A 55 10.40 12.16 7.21
C GLY A 55 9.61 12.52 8.48
N ARG A 56 8.42 13.12 8.37
CA ARG A 56 7.72 13.77 9.51
C ARG A 56 6.81 12.87 10.35
N LYS A 57 6.26 11.79 9.77
CA LYS A 57 5.19 11.01 10.42
C LYS A 57 5.72 9.77 11.15
N PRO A 58 5.20 9.39 12.33
CA PRO A 58 5.58 8.14 12.98
C PRO A 58 5.06 6.91 12.20
N PRO A 59 5.70 5.72 12.33
CA PRO A 59 5.34 4.52 11.55
C PRO A 59 3.86 4.10 11.64
N LYS A 60 3.21 4.32 12.79
CA LYS A 60 1.78 4.03 12.98
C LYS A 60 0.89 4.86 12.06
N VAL A 61 1.20 6.15 11.91
CA VAL A 61 0.45 7.07 11.03
C VAL A 61 0.68 6.70 9.58
N VAL A 62 1.94 6.42 9.20
CA VAL A 62 2.26 5.96 7.84
C VAL A 62 1.50 4.68 7.49
N ALA A 63 1.44 3.70 8.40
CA ALA A 63 0.71 2.46 8.16
C ALA A 63 -0.80 2.67 7.98
N ALA A 64 -1.39 3.62 8.72
CA ALA A 64 -2.81 3.95 8.59
C ALA A 64 -3.09 4.66 7.26
N GLU A 65 -2.35 5.72 6.95
CA GLU A 65 -2.56 6.51 5.73
C GLU A 65 -2.26 5.72 4.45
N ALA A 66 -1.28 4.81 4.49
CA ALA A 66 -0.99 3.90 3.38
C ALA A 66 -1.88 2.65 3.37
N GLY A 67 -2.88 2.53 4.25
CA GLY A 67 -3.88 1.44 4.20
C GLY A 67 -3.40 0.05 4.64
N PHE A 68 -2.30 -0.07 5.40
CA PHE A 68 -1.78 -1.37 5.87
C PHE A 68 -2.52 -1.94 7.10
N GLY A 69 -3.40 -1.16 7.73
CA GLY A 69 -4.15 -1.54 8.94
C GLY A 69 -3.30 -1.74 10.21
N SER A 70 -2.00 -1.96 10.07
CA SER A 70 -1.05 -2.09 11.18
C SER A 70 0.40 -1.82 10.74
N VAL A 71 1.24 -1.44 11.70
CA VAL A 71 2.70 -1.30 11.49
C VAL A 71 3.35 -2.64 11.09
N ARG A 72 2.81 -3.76 11.60
CA ARG A 72 3.28 -5.10 11.23
C ARG A 72 3.04 -5.39 9.75
N GLY A 73 1.86 -5.02 9.21
CA GLY A 73 1.55 -5.14 7.79
C GLY A 73 2.48 -4.30 6.92
N LEU A 74 2.68 -3.02 7.29
CA LEU A 74 3.64 -2.13 6.64
C LEU A 74 5.05 -2.75 6.61
N ARG A 75 5.55 -3.24 7.75
CA ARG A 75 6.88 -3.88 7.83
C ARG A 75 6.98 -5.11 6.93
N ARG A 76 5.97 -5.98 6.93
CA ARG A 76 5.95 -7.19 6.08
C ARG A 76 6.10 -6.84 4.61
N VAL A 77 5.36 -5.84 4.12
CA VAL A 77 5.40 -5.45 2.70
C VAL A 77 6.73 -4.80 2.34
N PHE A 78 7.28 -3.93 3.19
CA PHE A 78 8.62 -3.36 2.98
C PHE A 78 9.70 -4.45 2.90
N GLN A 79 9.66 -5.43 3.80
CA GLN A 79 10.60 -6.56 3.75
C GLN A 79 10.41 -7.42 2.50
N SER A 80 9.16 -7.71 2.12
CA SER A 80 8.85 -8.57 0.97
C SER A 80 9.25 -7.96 -0.37
N TYR A 81 9.13 -6.63 -0.52
CA TYR A 81 9.35 -5.96 -1.81
C TYR A 81 10.70 -5.24 -1.90
N LEU A 82 11.24 -4.75 -0.78
CA LEU A 82 12.45 -3.91 -0.77
C LEU A 82 13.59 -4.50 0.07
N GLY A 83 13.35 -5.60 0.80
CA GLY A 83 14.37 -6.24 1.64
C GLY A 83 14.80 -5.41 2.87
N VAL A 84 14.11 -4.31 3.17
CA VAL A 84 14.44 -3.40 4.28
C VAL A 84 13.21 -3.12 5.13
N THR A 85 13.42 -2.61 6.34
CA THR A 85 12.34 -2.12 7.21
C THR A 85 11.94 -0.68 6.83
N PRO A 86 10.73 -0.23 7.19
CA PRO A 86 10.33 1.17 6.99
C PRO A 86 11.28 2.19 7.66
N ALA A 87 11.87 1.81 8.80
CA ALA A 87 12.82 2.66 9.53
C ALA A 87 14.16 2.79 8.79
N GLU A 88 14.71 1.67 8.30
CA GLU A 88 15.93 1.68 7.46
C GLU A 88 15.70 2.43 6.15
N TYR A 89 14.54 2.22 5.51
CA TYR A 89 14.15 2.96 4.32
C TYR A 89 14.13 4.47 4.59
N ARG A 90 13.45 4.90 5.66
CA ARG A 90 13.43 6.32 6.07
C ARG A 90 14.82 6.85 6.38
N LYS A 91 15.68 6.09 7.05
CA LYS A 91 17.05 6.51 7.36
C LYS A 91 17.84 6.79 6.07
N ARG A 92 17.60 6.01 5.01
CA ARG A 92 18.32 6.11 3.74
C ARG A 92 17.75 7.18 2.79
N PHE A 93 16.43 7.36 2.77
CA PHE A 93 15.74 8.18 1.77
C PHE A 93 14.90 9.33 2.36
N GLY A 94 14.72 9.36 3.68
CA GLY A 94 14.04 10.45 4.37
C GLY A 94 14.81 11.75 4.22
N LYS A 95 14.10 12.85 3.98
CA LYS A 95 14.68 14.18 4.07
C LYS A 95 15.25 14.37 5.48
N LEU A 96 16.54 14.73 5.54
CA LEU A 96 17.15 15.25 6.75
C LEU A 96 16.44 16.59 7.04
N ASN A 97 15.61 16.61 8.08
CA ASN A 97 15.20 17.87 8.69
C ASN A 97 16.22 18.22 9.77
#